data_AF-A0A8J4RT84-F1
#
_entry.id   AF-A0A8J4RT84-F1
#
_cell.length_a   1.000
_cell.length_b   1.000
_cell.length_c   1.000
_cell.angle_alpha   90.00
_cell.angle_beta   90.00
_cell.angle_gamma   90.00
#
_symmetry.space_group_name_H-M   'P 1'
#
loop_
_entity.id
_entity.type
_entity.pdbx_description
1 polymer ?
#
loop_
_entity_poly.entity_id
_entity_poly.type
_entity_poly.pdbx_seq_one_letter_code
_entity_poly.pdbx_strand_id
1 'polypeptide(L)'
;MEKPQFHKIHLPPFAALLFLLQFLSVAYSLTDNYFFINCGSATNANTDLRNFVADLNSSDSISSSFSFTRHSSPVSQSSGTSSTLYQTARIFRRNSSYEFDIPNNGTYFARLHFFAFSTPTDLSTALFDVWTSGSSLLLNFTGKNSSNSPIIKEFFLPITPGKFNVYFLPRESSFAFINAIEVFPAVESFIPDQALQISPAGSNNSYKGLVSRTLQTIYRINVGGPTITPGNDTLWRRWVPDDGYFNNPETATSKFQSSNPSYQKNLYENVTEKTAPALVYKTAKWINTSGQFNITWSFNVSKSDRHLVRVHFCNIISESLNTQNFSLYFYSNFSKLINSNKYAYQLTVPFYLDFVVDLDDSGHMAISIGHLDDSALPFLNGLEIMKILGNSGLPLSEHKKEHVFLMVGSIIGGLRLIGIFVVLFFLVFRCKKLKPIETSEWSPLPGGRSSQSRMTEGTIPDMNLRLKIQFAEIQFATKNFETKLLIESMLPREQVNLAEWAMLCKNKGLLEDIVDPSLKGQINPDSLRKFIETTEKCLQECSTDCPTMGDVFWDLEYALQLQQTAMPREPHEDSTIGGSAALAMPNVWQFPSMNLSIERDDLPAIINDGPYTKGSEVFS
;
A
#
# COMPACT_ATOMS: atom_id res chain seq x y z
N MET A 1 8.95 6.30 69.65
CA MET A 1 8.46 6.54 68.28
C MET A 1 9.51 6.02 67.32
N GLU A 2 9.13 5.11 66.43
CA GLU A 2 10.06 4.39 65.56
C GLU A 2 10.28 5.13 64.23
N LYS A 3 11.45 4.94 63.62
CA LYS A 3 11.70 5.38 62.23
C LYS A 3 11.27 4.26 61.27
N PRO A 4 10.47 4.54 60.23
CA PRO A 4 10.25 3.57 59.16
C PRO A 4 11.57 3.34 58.40
N GLN A 5 12.05 2.10 58.32
CA GLN A 5 13.16 1.76 57.44
C GLN A 5 12.67 1.57 56.01
N PHE A 6 13.16 2.41 55.10
CA PHE A 6 13.08 2.12 53.67
C PHE A 6 14.11 1.06 53.27
N HIS A 7 13.68 -0.18 53.14
CA HIS A 7 14.47 -1.22 52.49
C HIS A 7 14.69 -0.87 51.02
N LYS A 8 15.92 -0.51 50.64
CA LYS A 8 16.32 -0.42 49.23
C LYS A 8 16.36 -1.83 48.64
N ILE A 9 15.37 -2.15 47.81
CA ILE A 9 15.39 -3.39 47.01
C ILE A 9 16.45 -3.22 45.92
N HIS A 10 17.66 -3.74 46.19
CA HIS A 10 18.71 -3.84 45.19
C HIS A 10 18.38 -4.96 44.20
N LEU A 11 17.69 -4.60 43.11
CA LEU A 11 17.50 -5.51 41.98
C LEU A 11 18.89 -5.84 41.38
N PRO A 12 19.30 -7.12 41.28
CA PRO A 12 20.64 -7.45 40.80
C PRO A 12 20.77 -7.13 39.31
N PRO A 13 21.93 -6.63 38.84
CA PRO A 13 22.13 -6.22 37.44
C PRO A 13 21.93 -7.39 36.45
N PHE A 14 22.08 -8.63 36.92
CA PHE A 14 21.80 -9.84 36.15
C PHE A 14 20.32 -9.95 35.71
N ALA A 15 19.38 -9.43 36.50
CA ALA A 15 17.96 -9.41 36.13
C ALA A 15 17.68 -8.39 35.02
N ALA A 16 18.31 -7.21 35.08
CA ALA A 16 18.23 -6.21 34.00
C ALA A 16 18.87 -6.72 32.70
N LEU A 17 19.98 -7.46 32.79
CA LEU A 17 20.62 -8.10 31.64
C LEU A 17 19.74 -9.18 31.01
N LEU A 18 19.04 -9.99 31.82
CA LEU A 18 18.06 -10.97 31.34
C LEU A 18 16.86 -10.32 30.65
N PHE A 19 16.40 -9.17 31.15
CA PHE A 19 15.34 -8.37 30.52
C PHE A 19 15.81 -7.73 29.20
N LEU A 20 17.06 -7.24 29.14
CA LEU A 20 17.69 -6.77 27.90
C LEU A 20 17.91 -7.89 26.88
N LEU A 21 18.22 -9.12 27.33
CA LEU A 21 18.30 -10.29 26.44
C LEU A 21 16.92 -10.68 25.87
N GLN A 22 15.84 -10.47 26.61
CA GLN A 22 14.48 -10.61 26.06
C GLN A 22 14.15 -9.52 25.02
N PHE A 23 14.60 -8.28 25.22
CA PHE A 23 14.46 -7.24 24.18
C PHE A 23 15.36 -7.49 22.96
N LEU A 24 16.55 -8.07 23.14
CA LEU A 24 17.43 -8.48 22.04
C LEU A 24 16.86 -9.69 21.26
N SER A 25 16.00 -10.52 21.85
CA SER A 25 15.23 -11.51 21.06
C SER A 25 14.04 -10.91 20.31
N VAL A 26 13.75 -9.61 20.50
CA VAL A 26 12.84 -8.79 19.66
C VAL A 26 13.64 -7.93 18.66
N ALA A 27 14.91 -8.29 18.39
CA ALA A 27 15.65 -7.79 17.25
C ALA A 27 15.08 -8.38 15.93
N TYR A 28 14.00 -7.76 15.44
CA TYR A 28 13.37 -7.94 14.13
C TYR A 28 13.69 -9.27 13.42
N SER A 29 13.06 -10.35 13.88
CA SER A 29 12.57 -11.29 12.88
C SER A 29 11.45 -10.56 12.15
N LEU A 30 11.73 -10.08 10.93
CA LEU A 30 10.68 -10.10 9.92
C LEU A 30 10.33 -11.58 9.76
N THR A 31 9.29 -12.00 10.49
CA THR A 31 8.51 -13.16 10.10
C THR A 31 7.82 -12.76 8.81
N ASP A 32 8.56 -12.96 7.73
CA ASP A 32 8.11 -12.85 6.36
C ASP A 32 6.73 -13.53 6.27
N ASN A 33 5.68 -12.72 6.05
CA ASN A 33 4.27 -13.14 6.09
C ASN A 33 3.85 -13.93 4.83
N TYR A 34 4.56 -15.01 4.52
CA TYR A 34 4.40 -15.83 3.31
C TYR A 34 3.80 -17.18 3.70
N PHE A 35 2.52 -17.35 3.40
CA PHE A 35 1.77 -18.59 3.58
C PHE A 35 1.96 -19.47 2.33
N PHE A 36 3.06 -20.21 2.29
CA PHE A 36 3.31 -21.24 1.29
C PHE A 36 2.78 -22.59 1.81
N ILE A 37 1.68 -23.08 1.24
CA ILE A 37 0.95 -24.26 1.72
C ILE A 37 1.05 -25.41 0.72
N ASN A 38 1.49 -26.59 1.18
CA ASN A 38 1.49 -27.84 0.42
C ASN A 38 0.21 -28.64 0.76
N CYS A 39 -0.75 -28.66 -0.16
CA CYS A 39 -2.12 -29.10 0.13
C CYS A 39 -2.28 -30.62 0.01
N GLY A 40 -2.82 -31.24 1.05
CA GLY A 40 -3.02 -32.69 1.13
C GLY A 40 -1.74 -33.47 1.44
N SER A 41 -0.66 -32.79 1.83
CA SER A 41 0.63 -33.40 2.19
C SER A 41 0.84 -33.48 3.69
N ALA A 42 1.56 -34.53 4.13
CA ALA A 42 2.07 -34.71 5.50
C ALA A 42 3.55 -34.32 5.64
N THR A 43 4.19 -33.84 4.58
CA THR A 43 5.60 -33.40 4.57
C THR A 43 5.78 -32.10 3.77
N ASN A 44 6.59 -31.19 4.29
CA ASN A 44 6.89 -29.94 3.61
C ASN A 44 7.57 -30.19 2.26
N ALA A 45 7.38 -29.29 1.30
CA ALA A 45 7.99 -29.37 -0.03
C ALA A 45 8.86 -28.13 -0.29
N ASN A 46 10.15 -28.34 -0.56
CA ASN A 46 11.06 -27.28 -1.00
C ASN A 46 10.99 -27.16 -2.54
N THR A 47 10.73 -25.96 -3.07
CA THR A 47 10.64 -25.69 -4.52
C THR A 47 10.95 -24.22 -4.80
N ASP A 48 11.88 -23.95 -5.73
CA ASP A 48 12.37 -22.60 -6.07
C ASP A 48 12.87 -21.78 -4.86
N LEU A 49 13.62 -22.41 -3.94
CA LEU A 49 14.06 -21.85 -2.65
C LEU A 49 12.95 -21.54 -1.63
N ARG A 50 11.67 -21.82 -1.94
CA ARG A 50 10.54 -21.70 -1.01
C ARG A 50 10.28 -23.01 -0.29
N ASN A 51 9.91 -22.94 0.99
CA ASN A 51 9.46 -24.06 1.81
C ASN A 51 7.94 -24.02 1.95
N PHE A 52 7.22 -24.93 1.27
CA PHE A 52 5.77 -25.07 1.38
C PHE A 52 5.41 -26.00 2.54
N VAL A 53 4.68 -25.49 3.52
CA VAL A 53 4.30 -26.16 4.77
C VAL A 53 3.17 -27.17 4.53
N ALA A 54 3.32 -28.38 5.08
CA ALA A 54 2.32 -29.45 5.02
C ALA A 54 1.04 -29.12 5.80
N ASP A 55 -0.12 -29.16 5.13
CA ASP A 55 -1.40 -28.85 5.78
C ASP A 55 -1.98 -30.00 6.63
N LEU A 56 -1.55 -31.26 6.46
CA LEU A 56 -1.99 -32.36 7.35
C LEU A 56 -1.38 -32.27 8.76
N ASN A 57 -0.27 -31.55 8.94
CA ASN A 57 0.42 -31.45 10.24
C ASN A 57 0.09 -30.15 10.99
N SER A 58 -0.39 -29.10 10.31
CA SER A 58 -0.69 -27.81 10.96
C SER A 58 -1.98 -27.83 11.78
N SER A 59 -2.95 -28.67 11.40
CA SER A 59 -4.32 -28.65 11.95
C SER A 59 -4.48 -29.03 13.43
N ASP A 60 -3.44 -29.57 14.05
CA ASP A 60 -3.40 -29.92 15.49
C ASP A 60 -2.42 -29.02 16.28
N SER A 61 -1.79 -28.03 15.63
CA SER A 61 -0.91 -27.08 16.30
C SER A 61 -1.70 -25.83 16.75
N ILE A 62 -1.66 -25.54 18.05
CA ILE A 62 -2.38 -24.40 18.68
C ILE A 62 -1.84 -23.02 18.22
N SER A 63 -0.79 -22.99 17.40
CA SER A 63 -0.08 -21.80 16.93
C SER A 63 0.05 -21.76 15.39
N SER A 64 -0.80 -22.48 14.64
CA SER A 64 -0.86 -22.34 13.18
C SER A 64 -1.53 -21.03 12.78
N SER A 65 -0.81 -20.18 12.03
CA SER A 65 -1.33 -18.92 11.45
C SER A 65 -2.24 -19.09 10.23
N PHE A 66 -2.58 -20.33 9.89
CA PHE A 66 -3.58 -20.70 8.90
C PHE A 66 -4.36 -21.94 9.35
N SER A 67 -5.62 -22.04 8.94
CA SER A 67 -6.49 -23.20 9.20
C SER A 67 -7.26 -23.61 7.94
N PHE A 68 -7.96 -24.74 7.96
CA PHE A 68 -8.81 -25.16 6.85
C PHE A 68 -9.97 -26.07 7.29
N THR A 69 -10.96 -26.22 6.42
CA THR A 69 -12.15 -27.05 6.67
C THR A 69 -11.81 -28.54 6.76
N ARG A 70 -11.99 -29.12 7.96
CA ARG A 70 -11.68 -30.54 8.27
C ARG A 70 -12.47 -31.58 7.45
N HIS A 71 -13.55 -31.21 6.76
CA HIS A 71 -14.32 -32.09 5.87
C HIS A 71 -13.71 -32.20 4.46
N SER A 72 -12.44 -32.59 4.39
CA SER A 72 -11.65 -32.70 3.15
C SER A 72 -10.81 -33.97 3.13
N SER A 73 -10.52 -34.49 1.94
CA SER A 73 -9.74 -35.72 1.76
C SER A 73 -8.43 -35.43 1.01
N PRO A 74 -7.25 -35.75 1.57
CA PRO A 74 -6.01 -35.69 0.81
C PRO A 74 -5.97 -36.81 -0.24
N VAL A 75 -5.30 -36.55 -1.36
CA VAL A 75 -4.93 -37.55 -2.37
C VAL A 75 -3.48 -37.34 -2.79
N SER A 76 -2.81 -38.43 -3.17
CA SER A 76 -1.40 -38.39 -3.57
C SER A 76 -1.08 -39.39 -4.69
N GLN A 77 0.04 -39.16 -5.38
CA GLN A 77 0.65 -40.07 -6.35
C GLN A 77 2.09 -40.36 -5.96
N SER A 78 2.53 -41.60 -6.13
CA SER A 78 3.91 -42.04 -5.82
C SER A 78 4.92 -41.75 -6.94
N SER A 79 4.45 -41.44 -8.15
CA SER A 79 5.27 -41.19 -9.33
C SER A 79 4.47 -40.41 -10.38
N GLY A 80 5.14 -39.51 -11.13
CA GLY A 80 4.51 -38.77 -12.24
C GLY A 80 5.04 -37.35 -12.48
N THR A 81 5.55 -36.66 -11.45
CA THR A 81 6.02 -35.25 -11.55
C THR A 81 7.44 -35.05 -11.07
N SER A 82 8.13 -34.07 -11.67
CA SER A 82 9.49 -33.62 -11.29
C SER A 82 9.53 -32.75 -10.03
N SER A 83 8.40 -32.15 -9.61
CA SER A 83 8.26 -31.45 -8.33
C SER A 83 7.32 -32.21 -7.39
N THR A 84 7.72 -32.29 -6.13
CA THR A 84 6.96 -32.87 -5.01
C THR A 84 5.70 -32.07 -4.68
N LEU A 85 5.68 -30.77 -4.97
CA LEU A 85 4.51 -29.89 -4.76
C LEU A 85 3.28 -30.28 -5.60
N TYR A 86 3.47 -31.11 -6.63
CA TYR A 86 2.40 -31.62 -7.50
C TYR A 86 2.21 -33.14 -7.38
N GLN A 87 2.69 -33.73 -6.29
CA GLN A 87 2.45 -35.14 -5.94
C GLN A 87 1.26 -35.31 -4.98
N THR A 88 0.74 -34.22 -4.41
CA THR A 88 -0.42 -34.20 -3.51
C THR A 88 -1.48 -33.19 -3.96
N ALA A 89 -2.71 -33.41 -3.51
CA ALA A 89 -3.80 -32.43 -3.54
C ALA A 89 -4.77 -32.65 -2.37
N ARG A 90 -5.50 -31.61 -1.98
CA ARG A 90 -6.66 -31.71 -1.08
C ARG A 90 -7.95 -31.59 -1.88
N ILE A 91 -8.87 -32.54 -1.70
CA ILE A 91 -10.22 -32.56 -2.31
C ILE A 91 -11.27 -32.08 -1.31
N PHE A 92 -12.17 -31.21 -1.77
CA PHE A 92 -13.34 -30.72 -1.06
C PHE A 92 -14.63 -31.17 -1.76
N ARG A 93 -15.46 -31.95 -1.07
CA ARG A 93 -16.78 -32.42 -1.57
C ARG A 93 -17.97 -31.62 -1.00
N ARG A 94 -17.67 -30.51 -0.32
CA ARG A 94 -18.61 -29.55 0.28
C ARG A 94 -17.93 -28.18 0.27
N ASN A 95 -18.72 -27.11 0.35
CA ASN A 95 -18.21 -25.75 0.52
C ASN A 95 -17.24 -25.71 1.71
N SER A 96 -16.02 -25.25 1.44
CA SER A 96 -14.87 -25.34 2.35
C SER A 96 -13.99 -24.11 2.19
N SER A 97 -13.19 -23.77 3.19
CA SER A 97 -12.19 -22.71 3.10
C SER A 97 -10.81 -23.14 3.63
N TYR A 98 -9.79 -22.41 3.17
CA TYR A 98 -8.60 -22.10 3.97
C TYR A 98 -8.80 -20.71 4.60
N GLU A 99 -8.33 -20.55 5.82
CA GLU A 99 -8.32 -19.30 6.60
C GLU A 99 -6.87 -18.93 6.90
N PHE A 100 -6.53 -17.64 6.80
CA PHE A 100 -5.20 -17.10 7.06
C PHE A 100 -5.31 -15.92 8.02
N ASP A 101 -4.50 -15.91 9.08
CA ASP A 101 -4.45 -14.80 10.04
C ASP A 101 -3.45 -13.73 9.55
N ILE A 102 -3.99 -12.69 8.89
CA ILE A 102 -3.21 -11.65 8.21
C ILE A 102 -2.92 -10.50 9.19
N PRO A 103 -1.65 -10.14 9.45
CA PRO A 103 -1.32 -9.10 10.44
C PRO A 103 -1.43 -7.68 9.88
N ASN A 104 -1.08 -7.46 8.60
CA ASN A 104 -0.88 -6.14 8.01
C ASN A 104 -1.86 -5.88 6.87
N ASN A 105 -2.37 -4.65 6.78
CA ASN A 105 -3.16 -4.18 5.64
C ASN A 105 -2.27 -4.08 4.39
N GLY A 106 -2.78 -4.43 3.21
CA GLY A 106 -2.06 -4.18 1.96
C GLY A 106 -2.57 -4.96 0.76
N THR A 107 -1.83 -4.87 -0.34
CA THR A 107 -2.00 -5.77 -1.48
C THR A 107 -1.17 -7.03 -1.25
N TYR A 108 -1.77 -8.20 -1.40
CA TYR A 108 -1.11 -9.50 -1.32
C TYR A 108 -1.14 -10.19 -2.68
N PHE A 109 -0.04 -10.85 -3.04
CA PHE A 109 -0.07 -11.92 -4.03
C PHE A 109 -0.85 -13.10 -3.45
N ALA A 110 -1.77 -13.65 -4.23
CA ALA A 110 -2.35 -14.96 -3.99
C ALA A 110 -2.16 -15.84 -5.23
N ARG A 111 -1.55 -17.01 -5.07
CA ARG A 111 -1.43 -18.02 -6.13
C ARG A 111 -2.14 -19.31 -5.75
N LEU A 112 -2.92 -19.82 -6.68
CA LEU A 112 -3.66 -21.09 -6.54
C LEU A 112 -3.15 -22.07 -7.60
N HIS A 113 -2.70 -23.24 -7.16
CA HIS A 113 -2.00 -24.21 -7.99
C HIS A 113 -2.86 -25.46 -8.16
N PHE A 114 -3.18 -25.78 -9.42
CA PHE A 114 -4.01 -26.90 -9.80
C PHE A 114 -3.26 -27.80 -10.79
N PHE A 115 -3.10 -29.07 -10.45
CA PHE A 115 -2.53 -30.10 -11.31
C PHE A 115 -3.36 -31.37 -11.15
N ALA A 116 -4.14 -31.71 -12.20
CA ALA A 116 -5.00 -32.88 -12.21
C ALA A 116 -4.18 -34.13 -12.57
N PHE A 117 -3.60 -34.76 -11.55
CA PHE A 117 -2.88 -36.02 -11.68
C PHE A 117 -3.78 -37.25 -11.51
N SER A 118 -3.26 -38.42 -11.87
CA SER A 118 -3.99 -39.69 -11.85
C SER A 118 -4.26 -40.16 -10.42
N THR A 119 -5.53 -40.17 -10.00
CA THR A 119 -5.98 -40.75 -8.71
C THR A 119 -7.30 -41.53 -8.91
N PRO A 120 -7.75 -42.32 -7.91
CA PRO A 120 -9.07 -42.97 -7.94
C PRO A 120 -10.27 -41.99 -8.05
N THR A 121 -10.06 -40.69 -7.84
CA THR A 121 -10.99 -39.62 -8.25
C THR A 121 -10.32 -38.82 -9.37
N ASP A 122 -10.90 -38.79 -10.56
CA ASP A 122 -10.37 -38.04 -11.70
C ASP A 122 -10.46 -36.53 -11.47
N LEU A 123 -9.35 -35.93 -11.01
CA LEU A 123 -9.22 -34.51 -10.73
C LEU A 123 -9.55 -33.60 -11.93
N SER A 124 -9.48 -34.12 -13.17
CA SER A 124 -9.81 -33.35 -14.37
C SER A 124 -11.32 -33.09 -14.54
N THR A 125 -12.17 -33.83 -13.82
CA THR A 125 -13.64 -33.68 -13.79
C THR A 125 -14.15 -32.67 -12.74
N ALA A 126 -13.26 -32.13 -11.90
CA ALA A 126 -13.61 -31.16 -10.87
C ALA A 126 -14.19 -29.87 -11.49
N LEU A 127 -15.35 -29.43 -11.02
CA LEU A 127 -16.02 -28.20 -11.44
C LEU A 127 -16.47 -27.40 -10.21
N PHE A 128 -15.86 -26.24 -10.01
CA PHE A 128 -16.03 -25.45 -8.78
C PHE A 128 -15.77 -23.96 -9.00
N ASP A 129 -16.26 -23.15 -8.07
CA ASP A 129 -15.87 -21.75 -7.94
C ASP A 129 -14.81 -21.58 -6.85
N VAL A 130 -14.01 -20.53 -6.94
CA VAL A 130 -13.14 -20.05 -5.86
C VAL A 130 -13.42 -18.59 -5.58
N TRP A 131 -13.62 -18.26 -4.31
CA TRP A 131 -14.01 -16.93 -3.82
C TRP A 131 -13.12 -16.50 -2.65
N THR A 132 -13.08 -15.20 -2.38
CA THR A 132 -12.54 -14.64 -1.15
C THR A 132 -13.63 -13.83 -0.43
N SER A 133 -13.30 -13.27 0.74
CA SER A 133 -14.20 -12.40 1.51
C SER A 133 -14.72 -11.15 0.75
N GLY A 134 -14.17 -10.81 -0.43
CA GLY A 134 -14.58 -9.62 -1.19
C GLY A 134 -14.81 -9.79 -2.70
N SER A 135 -14.35 -10.90 -3.32
CA SER A 135 -14.38 -11.10 -4.78
C SER A 135 -14.53 -12.59 -5.15
N SER A 136 -15.20 -12.89 -6.27
CA SER A 136 -15.05 -14.20 -6.93
C SER A 136 -13.73 -14.22 -7.71
N LEU A 137 -12.85 -15.19 -7.46
CA LEU A 137 -11.57 -15.32 -8.14
C LEU A 137 -11.67 -16.20 -9.40
N LEU A 138 -12.47 -17.26 -9.32
CA LEU A 138 -12.68 -18.26 -10.37
C LEU A 138 -14.14 -18.69 -10.35
N LEU A 139 -14.78 -18.77 -11.52
CA LEU A 139 -16.17 -19.21 -11.69
C LEU A 139 -16.23 -20.34 -12.71
N ASN A 140 -16.99 -21.40 -12.42
CA ASN A 140 -17.10 -22.62 -13.23
C ASN A 140 -15.74 -23.19 -13.67
N PHE A 141 -14.75 -23.16 -12.76
CA PHE A 141 -13.38 -23.54 -13.07
C PHE A 141 -13.19 -25.06 -13.06
N THR A 142 -12.45 -25.54 -14.06
CA THR A 142 -12.01 -26.94 -14.17
C THR A 142 -10.49 -27.04 -14.10
N GLY A 143 -9.97 -27.84 -13.17
CA GLY A 143 -8.52 -28.00 -12.95
C GLY A 143 -7.78 -28.85 -14.01
N LYS A 144 -8.39 -29.12 -15.16
CA LYS A 144 -7.85 -29.97 -16.24
C LYS A 144 -6.69 -29.29 -16.97
N ASN A 145 -5.46 -29.72 -16.66
CA ASN A 145 -4.26 -29.31 -17.37
C ASN A 145 -4.22 -29.89 -18.80
N SER A 146 -3.86 -29.06 -19.78
CA SER A 146 -3.73 -29.45 -21.20
C SER A 146 -2.31 -29.96 -21.56
N SER A 147 -1.37 -29.79 -20.64
CA SER A 147 0.03 -30.21 -20.71
C SER A 147 0.44 -30.80 -19.35
N ASN A 148 1.56 -31.52 -19.26
CA ASN A 148 2.09 -32.06 -17.99
C ASN A 148 2.72 -30.96 -17.10
N SER A 149 2.00 -29.86 -16.88
CA SER A 149 2.40 -28.70 -16.10
C SER A 149 1.22 -28.21 -15.25
N PRO A 150 1.47 -27.66 -14.04
CA PRO A 150 0.41 -27.08 -13.22
C PRO A 150 -0.24 -25.86 -13.90
N ILE A 151 -1.54 -25.70 -13.70
CA ILE A 151 -2.24 -24.44 -13.89
C ILE A 151 -2.01 -23.62 -12.63
N ILE A 152 -1.37 -22.47 -12.76
CA ILE A 152 -1.19 -21.50 -11.67
C ILE A 152 -2.07 -20.29 -11.98
N LYS A 153 -2.93 -19.90 -11.02
CA LYS A 153 -3.75 -18.69 -11.11
C LYS A 153 -3.24 -17.69 -10.09
N GLU A 154 -2.72 -16.56 -10.57
CA GLU A 154 -2.14 -15.48 -9.75
C GLU A 154 -3.09 -14.29 -9.67
N PHE A 155 -3.24 -13.75 -8.48
CA PHE A 155 -4.09 -12.61 -8.16
C PHE A 155 -3.34 -11.60 -7.29
N PHE A 156 -3.71 -10.32 -7.44
CA PHE A 156 -3.40 -9.27 -6.47
C PHE A 156 -4.69 -8.98 -5.69
N LEU A 157 -4.62 -9.13 -4.38
CA LEU A 157 -5.77 -8.99 -3.47
C LEU A 157 -5.53 -7.85 -2.48
N PRO A 158 -6.39 -6.83 -2.40
CA PRO A 158 -6.43 -5.97 -1.22
C PRO A 158 -6.98 -6.78 -0.04
N ILE A 159 -6.19 -6.90 1.04
CA ILE A 159 -6.55 -7.66 2.23
C ILE A 159 -6.33 -6.80 3.47
N THR A 160 -7.39 -6.66 4.27
CA THR A 160 -7.38 -6.02 5.60
C THR A 160 -6.86 -6.99 6.68
N PRO A 161 -6.29 -6.49 7.79
CA PRO A 161 -5.87 -7.33 8.91
C PRO A 161 -6.99 -8.20 9.49
N GLY A 162 -6.61 -9.34 10.06
CA GLY A 162 -7.51 -10.34 10.62
C GLY A 162 -7.66 -11.58 9.73
N LYS A 163 -8.81 -12.24 9.82
CA LYS A 163 -9.07 -13.53 9.18
C LYS A 163 -9.44 -13.36 7.70
N PHE A 164 -8.52 -13.74 6.82
CA PHE A 164 -8.74 -13.79 5.38
C PHE A 164 -9.09 -15.21 4.94
N ASN A 165 -10.21 -15.38 4.23
CA ASN A 165 -10.68 -16.69 3.78
C ASN A 165 -10.60 -16.84 2.26
N VAL A 166 -10.11 -18.00 1.81
CA VAL A 166 -10.21 -18.50 0.43
C VAL A 166 -11.18 -19.68 0.42
N TYR A 167 -12.36 -19.46 -0.17
CA TYR A 167 -13.45 -20.43 -0.23
C TYR A 167 -13.42 -21.22 -1.55
N PHE A 168 -13.57 -22.54 -1.45
CA PHE A 168 -13.72 -23.48 -2.54
C PHE A 168 -15.15 -24.01 -2.51
N LEU A 169 -15.91 -23.75 -3.58
CA LEU A 169 -17.35 -24.02 -3.67
C LEU A 169 -17.63 -24.98 -4.84
N PRO A 170 -17.75 -26.31 -4.58
CA PRO A 170 -18.10 -27.29 -5.61
C PRO A 170 -19.47 -27.01 -6.24
N ARG A 171 -19.61 -27.32 -7.54
CA ARG A 171 -20.95 -27.47 -8.16
C ARG A 171 -21.62 -28.76 -7.69
N GLU A 172 -22.94 -28.84 -7.88
CA GLU A 172 -23.73 -30.03 -7.53
C GLU A 172 -23.16 -31.31 -8.16
N SER A 173 -23.12 -32.40 -7.37
CA SER A 173 -22.48 -33.68 -7.72
C SER A 173 -20.99 -33.61 -8.12
N SER A 174 -20.32 -32.46 -7.96
CA SER A 174 -18.90 -32.27 -8.26
C SER A 174 -18.06 -32.14 -6.98
N PHE A 175 -16.79 -31.75 -7.14
CA PHE A 175 -15.84 -31.49 -6.07
C PHE A 175 -14.85 -30.39 -6.49
N ALA A 176 -14.21 -29.76 -5.51
CA ALA A 176 -13.09 -28.86 -5.72
C ALA A 176 -11.78 -29.54 -5.31
N PHE A 177 -10.65 -29.09 -5.85
CA PHE A 177 -9.33 -29.51 -5.37
C PHE A 177 -8.29 -28.39 -5.46
N ILE A 178 -7.19 -28.52 -4.73
CA ILE A 178 -6.04 -27.61 -4.75
C ILE A 178 -4.76 -28.40 -4.40
N ASN A 179 -3.64 -28.09 -5.06
CA ASN A 179 -2.34 -28.73 -4.81
C ASN A 179 -1.43 -27.87 -3.93
N ALA A 180 -1.42 -26.56 -4.17
CA ALA A 180 -0.69 -25.60 -3.34
C ALA A 180 -1.35 -24.23 -3.35
N ILE A 181 -1.10 -23.46 -2.29
CA ILE A 181 -1.51 -22.06 -2.14
C ILE A 181 -0.27 -21.25 -1.77
N GLU A 182 -0.09 -20.09 -2.40
CA GLU A 182 0.83 -19.05 -1.96
C GLU A 182 0.00 -17.82 -1.58
N VAL A 183 0.15 -17.27 -0.37
CA VAL A 183 -0.34 -15.92 -0.02
C VAL A 183 0.80 -15.14 0.61
N PHE A 184 1.17 -13.98 0.07
CA PHE A 184 2.27 -13.17 0.60
C PHE A 184 2.14 -11.68 0.22
N PRO A 185 2.67 -10.74 1.01
CA PRO A 185 2.53 -9.31 0.72
C PRO A 185 3.24 -8.94 -0.58
N ALA A 186 2.56 -8.13 -1.41
CA ALA A 186 3.21 -7.38 -2.47
C ALA A 186 3.99 -6.19 -1.86
N VAL A 187 4.88 -5.59 -2.64
CA VAL A 187 5.58 -4.37 -2.23
C VAL A 187 4.59 -3.21 -2.17
N GLU A 188 4.77 -2.27 -1.23
CA GLU A 188 4.09 -0.99 -1.26
C GLU A 188 4.28 -0.30 -2.63
N SER A 189 3.24 0.38 -3.12
CA SER A 189 3.17 0.98 -4.47
C SER A 189 3.30 0.03 -5.68
N PHE A 190 3.32 -1.31 -5.49
CA PHE A 190 3.44 -2.25 -6.63
C PHE A 190 2.28 -2.11 -7.65
N ILE A 191 1.08 -1.74 -7.19
CA ILE A 191 -0.06 -1.32 -8.02
C ILE A 191 -0.34 0.16 -7.68
N PRO A 192 -0.42 1.07 -8.67
CA PRO A 192 -0.82 2.45 -8.41
C PRO A 192 -2.32 2.54 -8.15
N ASP A 193 -2.79 3.54 -7.39
CA ASP A 193 -4.24 3.74 -7.24
C ASP A 193 -4.89 4.40 -8.46
N GLN A 194 -4.11 5.20 -9.20
CA GLN A 194 -4.58 5.96 -10.35
C GLN A 194 -3.75 5.62 -11.59
N ALA A 195 -4.42 5.47 -12.73
CA ALA A 195 -3.82 5.13 -14.01
C ALA A 195 -4.58 5.82 -15.16
N LEU A 196 -3.95 5.92 -16.33
CA LEU A 196 -4.63 6.47 -17.50
C LEU A 196 -5.62 5.43 -18.05
N GLN A 197 -6.91 5.72 -17.96
CA GLN A 197 -7.94 4.93 -18.62
C GLN A 197 -7.94 5.26 -20.12
N ILE A 198 -8.01 4.25 -20.97
CA ILE A 198 -8.08 4.39 -22.43
C ILE A 198 -9.15 3.47 -23.00
N SER A 199 -9.91 3.96 -23.98
CA SER A 199 -10.90 3.17 -24.73
C SER A 199 -10.39 2.83 -26.13
N PRO A 200 -10.99 1.82 -26.81
CA PRO A 200 -10.70 1.51 -28.21
C PRO A 200 -11.07 2.66 -29.17
N ALA A 201 -11.88 3.62 -28.73
CA ALA A 201 -12.21 4.84 -29.49
C ALA A 201 -11.18 5.98 -29.30
N GLY A 202 -10.07 5.75 -28.59
CA GLY A 202 -9.01 6.75 -28.36
C GLY A 202 -9.29 7.74 -27.22
N SER A 203 -10.51 7.77 -26.67
CA SER A 203 -10.85 8.61 -25.52
C SER A 203 -10.05 8.19 -24.29
N ASN A 204 -9.50 9.15 -23.55
CA ASN A 204 -8.76 8.90 -22.31
C ASN A 204 -9.39 9.60 -21.11
N ASN A 205 -9.22 9.01 -19.92
CA ASN A 205 -9.76 9.46 -18.64
C ASN A 205 -8.81 9.11 -17.49
N SER A 206 -9.04 9.61 -16.28
CA SER A 206 -8.35 9.13 -15.06
C SER A 206 -9.14 7.98 -14.43
N TYR A 207 -8.55 6.78 -14.37
CA TYR A 207 -9.04 5.72 -13.49
C TYR A 207 -8.49 5.96 -12.08
N LYS A 208 -9.30 5.67 -11.04
CA LYS A 208 -8.94 5.82 -9.62
C LYS A 208 -9.48 4.66 -8.78
N GLY A 209 -8.94 4.45 -7.59
CA GLY A 209 -9.36 3.35 -6.71
C GLY A 209 -8.83 1.98 -7.14
N LEU A 210 -7.79 1.92 -7.98
CA LEU A 210 -7.26 0.66 -8.51
C LEU A 210 -6.65 -0.24 -7.42
N VAL A 211 -6.10 0.35 -6.35
CA VAL A 211 -5.59 -0.42 -5.18
C VAL A 211 -6.73 -1.13 -4.43
N SER A 212 -7.98 -0.66 -4.55
CA SER A 212 -9.16 -1.31 -3.97
C SER A 212 -9.70 -2.49 -4.79
N ARG A 213 -9.11 -2.81 -5.95
CA ARG A 213 -9.60 -3.86 -6.86
C ARG A 213 -8.78 -5.13 -6.75
N THR A 214 -9.46 -6.27 -6.88
CA THR A 214 -8.79 -7.53 -7.18
C THR A 214 -8.32 -7.53 -8.63
N LEU A 215 -7.05 -7.87 -8.86
CA LEU A 215 -6.50 -8.08 -10.21
C LEU A 215 -6.15 -9.56 -10.40
N GLN A 216 -6.33 -10.09 -11.61
CA GLN A 216 -5.88 -11.43 -12.01
C GLN A 216 -4.86 -11.31 -13.14
N THR A 217 -3.64 -11.82 -12.95
CA THR A 217 -2.64 -11.86 -14.03
C THR A 217 -3.08 -12.84 -15.11
N ILE A 218 -3.23 -12.37 -16.35
CA ILE A 218 -3.53 -13.21 -17.52
C ILE A 218 -2.26 -13.42 -18.35
N TYR A 219 -1.52 -12.34 -18.66
CA TYR A 219 -0.29 -12.39 -19.44
C TYR A 219 0.87 -11.72 -18.72
N ARG A 220 2.07 -12.29 -18.88
CA ARG A 220 3.34 -11.76 -18.37
C ARG A 220 4.46 -12.17 -19.34
N ILE A 221 4.92 -11.20 -20.12
CA ILE A 221 5.65 -11.40 -21.37
C ILE A 221 7.05 -10.81 -21.26
N ASN A 222 8.07 -11.62 -21.57
CA ASN A 222 9.45 -11.19 -21.76
C ASN A 222 9.68 -10.94 -23.26
N VAL A 223 9.87 -9.67 -23.66
CA VAL A 223 9.85 -9.29 -25.08
C VAL A 223 11.25 -9.38 -25.69
N GLY A 224 11.39 -10.19 -26.74
CA GLY A 224 12.67 -10.53 -27.35
C GLY A 224 13.55 -11.42 -26.48
N GLY A 225 12.98 -12.12 -25.49
CA GLY A 225 13.73 -12.89 -24.49
C GLY A 225 13.12 -14.25 -24.13
N PRO A 226 13.92 -15.15 -23.51
CA PRO A 226 13.50 -16.50 -23.17
C PRO A 226 12.52 -16.54 -21.98
N THR A 227 11.91 -17.70 -21.75
CA THR A 227 11.10 -17.98 -20.56
C THR A 227 11.90 -17.75 -19.28
N ILE A 228 11.40 -16.90 -18.38
CA ILE A 228 11.97 -16.70 -17.05
C ILE A 228 11.22 -17.61 -16.08
N THR A 229 11.94 -18.52 -15.43
CA THR A 229 11.43 -19.45 -14.42
C THR A 229 11.31 -18.81 -13.03
N PRO A 230 10.42 -19.32 -12.16
CA PRO A 230 10.25 -18.81 -10.80
C PRO A 230 11.54 -18.67 -9.99
N GLY A 231 12.48 -19.62 -10.07
CA GLY A 231 13.80 -19.53 -9.43
C GLY A 231 14.73 -18.42 -9.97
N ASN A 232 14.29 -17.62 -10.94
CA ASN A 232 15.02 -16.51 -11.56
C ASN A 232 14.25 -15.16 -11.49
N ASP A 233 13.11 -15.12 -10.79
CA ASP A 233 12.32 -13.92 -10.51
C ASP A 233 12.22 -13.70 -9.00
N THR A 234 12.41 -12.46 -8.55
CA THR A 234 12.42 -12.06 -7.13
C THR A 234 11.08 -12.27 -6.39
N LEU A 235 9.99 -12.47 -7.13
CA LEU A 235 8.65 -12.75 -6.62
C LEU A 235 8.11 -14.10 -7.16
N TRP A 236 8.99 -14.96 -7.68
CA TRP A 236 8.68 -16.28 -8.25
C TRP A 236 7.70 -16.28 -9.43
N ARG A 237 7.58 -15.14 -10.14
CA ARG A 237 6.75 -15.01 -11.34
C ARG A 237 7.37 -15.76 -12.52
N ARG A 238 6.53 -16.36 -13.36
CA ARG A 238 6.94 -16.84 -14.68
C ARG A 238 6.70 -15.76 -15.73
N TRP A 239 7.72 -15.46 -16.54
CA TRP A 239 7.57 -14.64 -17.75
C TRP A 239 7.72 -15.56 -18.98
N VAL A 240 6.90 -15.40 -20.01
CA VAL A 240 6.96 -16.20 -21.25
C VAL A 240 7.44 -15.36 -22.44
N PRO A 241 8.08 -15.95 -23.47
CA PRO A 241 8.47 -15.23 -24.68
C PRO A 241 7.27 -14.60 -25.40
N ASP A 242 7.52 -13.53 -26.14
CA ASP A 242 6.48 -12.77 -26.85
C ASP A 242 6.10 -13.36 -28.22
N ASP A 243 6.87 -14.30 -28.75
CA ASP A 243 6.75 -14.79 -30.13
C ASP A 243 5.40 -15.45 -30.44
N GLY A 244 4.74 -16.03 -29.43
CA GLY A 244 3.38 -16.59 -29.55
C GLY A 244 2.25 -15.54 -29.63
N TYR A 245 2.58 -14.26 -29.50
CA TYR A 245 1.65 -13.12 -29.51
C TYR A 245 2.04 -12.06 -30.55
N PHE A 246 3.14 -12.27 -31.28
CA PHE A 246 3.77 -11.23 -32.11
C PHE A 246 3.35 -11.32 -33.58
N ASN A 247 2.78 -10.23 -34.10
CA ASN A 247 2.43 -10.11 -35.51
C ASN A 247 3.65 -9.62 -36.31
N ASN A 248 3.91 -10.24 -37.46
CA ASN A 248 4.98 -9.87 -38.42
C ASN A 248 6.43 -10.04 -37.89
N PRO A 249 6.88 -11.27 -37.56
CA PRO A 249 8.22 -11.56 -37.02
C PRO A 249 9.38 -10.99 -37.86
N GLU A 250 9.24 -10.90 -39.19
CA GLU A 250 10.28 -10.43 -40.11
C GLU A 250 10.61 -8.93 -39.94
N THR A 251 9.75 -8.14 -39.28
CA THR A 251 9.91 -6.68 -39.16
C THR A 251 10.73 -6.24 -37.94
N ALA A 252 11.02 -7.14 -36.99
CA ALA A 252 11.63 -6.79 -35.71
C ALA A 252 12.85 -7.66 -35.35
N THR A 253 13.82 -7.03 -34.71
CA THR A 253 15.04 -7.67 -34.22
C THR A 253 14.98 -7.78 -32.70
N SER A 254 15.39 -8.92 -32.13
CA SER A 254 15.61 -9.06 -30.69
C SER A 254 17.05 -8.67 -30.33
N LYS A 255 17.24 -7.84 -29.29
CA LYS A 255 18.56 -7.46 -28.75
C LYS A 255 18.68 -7.96 -27.31
N PHE A 256 19.84 -8.49 -26.95
CA PHE A 256 20.22 -8.85 -25.58
C PHE A 256 21.41 -8.00 -25.12
N GLN A 257 21.42 -7.61 -23.84
CA GLN A 257 22.52 -6.91 -23.20
C GLN A 257 23.01 -7.67 -21.96
N SER A 258 24.32 -7.82 -21.81
CA SER A 258 24.91 -8.58 -20.70
C SER A 258 24.93 -7.82 -19.36
N SER A 259 25.07 -6.49 -19.39
CA SER A 259 25.08 -5.62 -18.21
C SER A 259 23.73 -5.60 -17.48
N ASN A 260 23.76 -5.46 -16.15
CA ASN A 260 22.54 -5.27 -15.36
C ASN A 260 21.97 -3.85 -15.57
N PRO A 261 20.63 -3.68 -15.55
CA PRO A 261 19.99 -2.37 -15.60
C PRO A 261 20.24 -1.57 -14.31
N SER A 262 20.24 -0.23 -14.40
CA SER A 262 20.58 0.65 -13.27
C SER A 262 19.33 1.20 -12.57
N TYR A 263 18.72 0.38 -11.70
CA TYR A 263 17.49 0.72 -10.95
C TYR A 263 17.58 2.01 -10.14
N GLN A 264 18.73 2.31 -9.52
CA GLN A 264 18.94 3.44 -8.60
C GLN A 264 18.89 4.84 -9.24
N LYS A 265 18.52 4.97 -10.53
CA LYS A 265 18.67 6.20 -11.32
C LYS A 265 17.40 6.63 -12.07
N ASN A 266 16.25 6.01 -11.78
CA ASN A 266 14.96 6.49 -12.28
C ASN A 266 14.55 7.75 -11.49
N LEU A 267 14.06 8.78 -12.21
CA LEU A 267 13.73 10.10 -11.66
C LEU A 267 12.28 10.24 -11.15
N TYR A 268 11.40 9.28 -11.43
CA TYR A 268 9.94 9.39 -11.19
C TYR A 268 9.33 8.17 -10.50
N GLU A 269 9.91 6.98 -10.68
CA GLU A 269 9.35 5.70 -10.23
C GLU A 269 10.37 4.92 -9.40
N ASN A 270 9.94 4.34 -8.28
CA ASN A 270 10.76 3.43 -7.48
C ASN A 270 10.84 2.03 -8.13
N VAL A 271 11.47 1.96 -9.29
CA VAL A 271 11.63 0.72 -10.05
C VAL A 271 12.71 -0.14 -9.41
N THR A 272 12.37 -1.39 -9.09
CA THR A 272 13.27 -2.33 -8.42
C THR A 272 13.26 -3.68 -9.11
N GLU A 273 14.17 -4.58 -8.72
CA GLU A 273 14.15 -5.99 -9.17
C GLU A 273 12.86 -6.73 -8.80
N LYS A 274 12.05 -6.19 -7.86
CA LYS A 274 10.70 -6.69 -7.56
C LYS A 274 9.68 -6.23 -8.61
N THR A 275 9.82 -5.03 -9.18
CA THR A 275 8.97 -4.55 -10.28
C THR A 275 9.02 -5.49 -11.48
N ALA A 276 10.20 -5.79 -12.00
CA ALA A 276 10.47 -6.88 -12.94
C ALA A 276 11.93 -7.33 -12.79
N PRO A 277 12.26 -8.60 -13.07
CA PRO A 277 13.61 -9.11 -12.86
C PRO A 277 14.54 -8.55 -13.95
N ALA A 278 15.83 -8.42 -13.62
CA ALA A 278 16.83 -7.84 -14.52
C ALA A 278 16.88 -8.53 -15.91
N LEU A 279 16.49 -9.81 -16.00
CA LEU A 279 16.41 -10.56 -17.25
C LEU A 279 15.40 -9.99 -18.25
N VAL A 280 14.31 -9.35 -17.81
CA VAL A 280 13.34 -8.68 -18.71
C VAL A 280 13.98 -7.45 -19.33
N TYR A 281 14.57 -6.59 -18.50
CA TYR A 281 15.19 -5.34 -18.95
C TYR A 281 16.52 -5.53 -19.72
N LYS A 282 17.09 -6.75 -19.73
CA LYS A 282 18.23 -7.15 -20.56
C LYS A 282 17.84 -7.58 -21.97
N THR A 283 16.57 -7.85 -22.24
CA THR A 283 16.06 -8.17 -23.58
C THR A 283 15.14 -7.08 -24.08
N ALA A 284 15.10 -6.89 -25.40
CA ALA A 284 14.14 -6.04 -26.06
C ALA A 284 13.90 -6.53 -27.48
N LYS A 285 12.68 -6.32 -28.00
CA LYS A 285 12.37 -6.42 -29.43
C LYS A 285 12.19 -5.00 -29.98
N TRP A 286 12.84 -4.68 -31.10
CA TRP A 286 12.90 -3.34 -31.68
C TRP A 286 12.78 -3.36 -33.20
N ILE A 287 12.34 -2.24 -33.79
CA ILE A 287 12.18 -2.10 -35.24
C ILE A 287 13.51 -1.64 -35.86
N ASN A 288 14.07 -2.46 -36.73
CA ASN A 288 15.38 -2.24 -37.37
C ASN A 288 15.24 -1.81 -38.86
N THR A 289 14.05 -1.96 -39.44
CA THR A 289 13.76 -1.56 -40.82
C THR A 289 13.23 -0.12 -40.84
N SER A 290 13.84 0.75 -41.65
CA SER A 290 13.33 2.09 -41.88
C SER A 290 11.99 2.04 -42.65
N GLY A 291 10.94 2.62 -42.06
CA GLY A 291 9.61 2.67 -42.65
C GLY A 291 8.49 2.78 -41.62
N GLN A 292 7.31 3.21 -42.06
CA GLN A 292 6.11 3.42 -41.21
C GLN A 292 5.39 2.11 -40.86
N PHE A 293 6.13 1.07 -40.49
CA PHE A 293 5.59 -0.18 -39.98
C PHE A 293 5.54 -0.14 -38.45
N ASN A 294 4.35 -0.37 -37.90
CA ASN A 294 4.17 -0.62 -36.47
C ASN A 294 4.34 -2.12 -36.21
N ILE A 295 5.06 -2.47 -35.15
CA ILE A 295 5.13 -3.86 -34.68
C ILE A 295 4.12 -4.07 -33.56
N THR A 296 3.36 -5.17 -33.62
CA THR A 296 2.12 -5.35 -32.84
C THR A 296 2.11 -6.69 -32.11
N TRP A 297 1.82 -6.65 -30.81
CA TRP A 297 1.47 -7.81 -30.01
C TRP A 297 -0.06 -7.89 -29.88
N SER A 298 -0.62 -9.09 -30.08
CA SER A 298 -2.05 -9.36 -30.00
C SER A 298 -2.36 -10.40 -28.92
N PHE A 299 -3.28 -10.06 -28.02
CA PHE A 299 -3.67 -10.89 -26.88
C PHE A 299 -5.16 -11.21 -26.91
N ASN A 300 -5.52 -12.45 -26.61
CA ASN A 300 -6.93 -12.88 -26.54
C ASN A 300 -7.44 -12.66 -25.10
N VAL A 301 -8.42 -11.79 -24.95
CA VAL A 301 -8.87 -11.25 -23.67
C VAL A 301 -10.37 -11.38 -23.51
N SER A 302 -10.84 -11.41 -22.27
CA SER A 302 -12.26 -11.61 -21.99
C SER A 302 -13.06 -10.36 -22.37
N LYS A 303 -14.17 -10.53 -23.10
CA LYS A 303 -14.99 -9.43 -23.63
C LYS A 303 -15.61 -8.62 -22.49
N SER A 304 -15.72 -7.30 -22.70
CA SER A 304 -16.32 -6.34 -21.77
C SER A 304 -15.61 -6.20 -20.40
N ASP A 305 -14.48 -6.87 -20.17
CA ASP A 305 -13.67 -6.73 -18.96
C ASP A 305 -12.63 -5.61 -19.06
N ARG A 306 -12.39 -4.90 -17.96
CA ARG A 306 -11.28 -3.94 -17.85
C ARG A 306 -9.97 -4.65 -17.53
N HIS A 307 -8.88 -4.15 -18.11
CA HIS A 307 -7.55 -4.72 -17.92
C HIS A 307 -6.54 -3.63 -17.55
N LEU A 308 -5.78 -3.84 -16.48
CA LEU A 308 -4.54 -3.11 -16.24
C LEU A 308 -3.46 -3.68 -17.17
N VAL A 309 -2.80 -2.81 -17.94
CA VAL A 309 -1.66 -3.15 -18.78
C VAL A 309 -0.45 -2.37 -18.29
N ARG A 310 0.60 -3.10 -17.90
CA ARG A 310 1.90 -2.56 -17.54
C ARG A 310 2.89 -2.81 -18.67
N VAL A 311 3.52 -1.74 -19.15
CA VAL A 311 4.44 -1.75 -20.29
C VAL A 311 5.85 -1.44 -19.80
N HIS A 312 6.79 -2.37 -19.96
CA HIS A 312 8.15 -2.28 -19.41
C HIS A 312 9.17 -1.83 -20.45
N PHE A 313 9.96 -0.82 -20.09
CA PHE A 313 11.00 -0.23 -20.95
C PHE A 313 12.35 -0.14 -20.24
N CYS A 314 13.42 -0.39 -20.97
CA CYS A 314 14.81 -0.13 -20.58
C CYS A 314 15.62 0.06 -21.87
N ASN A 315 16.21 1.25 -22.05
CA ASN A 315 16.93 1.54 -23.29
C ASN A 315 18.29 0.80 -23.32
N ILE A 316 18.28 -0.33 -24.03
CA ILE A 316 19.46 -1.13 -24.37
C ILE A 316 19.79 -1.05 -25.88
N ILE A 317 18.99 -0.31 -26.67
CA ILE A 317 19.11 -0.26 -28.13
C ILE A 317 20.12 0.81 -28.56
N SER A 318 19.95 2.05 -28.09
CA SER A 318 20.74 3.22 -28.50
C SER A 318 22.19 3.13 -28.05
N GLU A 319 23.12 3.65 -28.86
CA GLU A 319 24.55 3.73 -28.52
C GLU A 319 24.91 5.00 -27.72
N SER A 320 24.03 6.00 -27.72
CA SER A 320 24.19 7.27 -27.01
C SER A 320 22.85 7.83 -26.53
N LEU A 321 22.88 8.89 -25.71
CA LEU A 321 21.70 9.58 -25.20
C LEU A 321 21.13 10.58 -26.23
N ASN A 322 20.77 10.10 -27.41
CA ASN A 322 19.96 10.86 -28.36
C ASN A 322 18.47 10.85 -27.93
N THR A 323 17.69 11.83 -28.38
CA THR A 323 16.26 11.95 -28.05
C THR A 323 15.42 11.00 -28.90
N GLN A 324 15.47 9.71 -28.58
CA GLN A 324 14.66 8.70 -29.27
C GLN A 324 13.22 8.77 -28.76
N ASN A 325 12.42 9.58 -29.44
CA ASN A 325 10.98 9.64 -29.28
C ASN A 325 10.34 8.56 -30.18
N PHE A 326 9.45 7.73 -29.63
CA PHE A 326 8.65 6.79 -30.43
C PHE A 326 7.23 6.70 -29.88
N SER A 327 6.30 6.17 -30.68
CA SER A 327 4.90 6.06 -30.29
C SER A 327 4.57 4.65 -29.82
N LEU A 328 4.03 4.55 -28.61
CA LEU A 328 3.28 3.39 -28.11
C LEU A 328 1.82 3.57 -28.50
N TYR A 329 1.21 2.56 -29.10
CA TYR A 329 -0.18 2.55 -29.55
C TYR A 329 -0.98 1.47 -28.83
N PHE A 330 -2.23 1.79 -28.49
CA PHE A 330 -3.25 0.81 -28.14
C PHE A 330 -4.34 0.86 -29.20
N TYR A 331 -4.59 -0.28 -29.85
CA TYR A 331 -5.35 -0.36 -31.10
C TYR A 331 -4.79 0.62 -32.15
N SER A 332 -5.64 1.20 -33.00
CA SER A 332 -5.28 2.26 -33.94
C SER A 332 -5.46 3.68 -33.37
N ASN A 333 -6.25 3.84 -32.31
CA ASN A 333 -6.90 5.12 -31.99
C ASN A 333 -6.32 5.84 -30.76
N PHE A 334 -5.57 5.16 -29.90
CA PHE A 334 -4.84 5.78 -28.80
C PHE A 334 -3.33 5.67 -29.03
N SER A 335 -2.62 6.79 -28.90
CA SER A 335 -1.15 6.84 -28.96
C SER A 335 -0.56 7.59 -27.76
N LYS A 336 0.64 7.19 -27.37
CA LYS A 336 1.43 7.79 -26.31
C LYS A 336 2.87 7.95 -26.77
N LEU A 337 3.34 9.19 -26.76
CA LEU A 337 4.75 9.50 -26.99
C LEU A 337 5.61 8.97 -25.84
N ILE A 338 6.57 8.11 -26.16
CA ILE A 338 7.58 7.55 -25.26
C ILE A 338 8.91 8.28 -25.50
N ASN A 339 9.57 8.68 -24.42
CA ASN A 339 10.90 9.29 -24.44
C ASN A 339 11.67 8.76 -23.22
N SER A 340 12.71 7.94 -23.45
CA SER A 340 13.51 7.34 -22.36
C SER A 340 14.21 8.38 -21.49
N ASN A 341 14.65 9.48 -22.10
CA ASN A 341 15.51 10.48 -21.47
C ASN A 341 14.74 11.35 -20.48
N LYS A 342 13.40 11.31 -20.50
CA LYS A 342 12.58 11.87 -19.42
C LYS A 342 12.80 11.12 -18.11
N TYR A 343 12.92 9.78 -18.15
CA TYR A 343 12.95 8.94 -16.94
C TYR A 343 14.35 8.85 -16.32
N ALA A 344 15.40 9.00 -17.12
CA ALA A 344 16.77 9.06 -16.64
C ALA A 344 17.73 9.75 -17.63
N TYR A 345 18.76 10.39 -17.09
CA TYR A 345 19.90 10.93 -17.86
C TYR A 345 20.96 9.87 -18.21
N GLN A 346 20.61 8.57 -18.21
CA GLN A 346 21.51 7.45 -18.50
C GLN A 346 20.77 6.34 -19.25
N LEU A 347 21.48 5.65 -20.15
CA LEU A 347 21.01 4.43 -20.79
C LEU A 347 20.87 3.30 -19.74
N THR A 348 20.21 2.21 -20.11
CA THR A 348 19.99 1.02 -19.28
C THR A 348 19.28 1.24 -17.93
N VAL A 349 18.64 2.39 -17.73
CA VAL A 349 17.72 2.62 -16.60
C VAL A 349 16.33 2.10 -16.96
N PRO A 350 15.69 1.29 -16.09
CA PRO A 350 14.36 0.75 -16.34
C PRO A 350 13.25 1.70 -15.88
N PHE A 351 12.13 1.70 -16.61
CA PHE A 351 10.86 2.32 -16.24
C PHE A 351 9.68 1.45 -16.68
N TYR A 352 8.47 1.79 -16.25
CA TYR A 352 7.25 1.17 -16.76
C TYR A 352 6.17 2.22 -17.02
N LEU A 353 5.02 1.81 -17.57
CA LEU A 353 3.84 2.64 -17.74
C LEU A 353 2.58 1.80 -17.56
N ASP A 354 1.64 2.30 -16.75
CA ASP A 354 0.37 1.63 -16.42
C ASP A 354 -0.84 2.30 -17.09
N PHE A 355 -1.64 1.49 -17.78
CA PHE A 355 -2.86 1.91 -18.47
C PHE A 355 -4.03 1.01 -18.06
N VAL A 356 -5.23 1.59 -17.87
CA VAL A 356 -6.47 0.81 -17.70
C VAL A 356 -7.20 0.80 -19.03
N VAL A 357 -7.21 -0.36 -19.69
CA VAL A 357 -7.78 -0.54 -21.02
C VAL A 357 -9.22 -1.04 -20.89
N ASP A 358 -10.17 -0.26 -21.38
CA ASP A 358 -11.51 -0.76 -21.72
C ASP A 358 -11.43 -1.61 -23.00
N LEU A 359 -12.17 -2.70 -23.08
CA LEU A 359 -12.29 -3.54 -24.27
C LEU A 359 -13.58 -3.27 -25.04
N ASP A 360 -13.53 -3.49 -26.35
CA ASP A 360 -14.71 -3.64 -27.19
C ASP A 360 -15.18 -5.11 -27.22
N ASP A 361 -16.22 -5.38 -28.01
CA ASP A 361 -16.74 -6.73 -28.21
C ASP A 361 -15.87 -7.60 -29.13
N SER A 362 -14.66 -7.19 -29.53
CA SER A 362 -13.77 -8.04 -30.32
C SER A 362 -13.26 -9.23 -29.50
N GLY A 363 -12.87 -9.01 -28.24
CA GLY A 363 -12.15 -9.98 -27.40
C GLY A 363 -10.65 -10.05 -27.69
N HIS A 364 -10.10 -9.06 -28.39
CA HIS A 364 -8.66 -8.96 -28.67
C HIS A 364 -8.10 -7.62 -28.17
N MET A 365 -6.87 -7.63 -27.65
CA MET A 365 -6.13 -6.44 -27.29
C MET A 365 -4.89 -6.33 -28.19
N ALA A 366 -4.77 -5.23 -28.92
CA ALA A 366 -3.63 -4.93 -29.76
C ALA A 366 -2.78 -3.82 -29.12
N ILE A 367 -1.51 -4.12 -28.84
CA ILE A 367 -0.51 -3.16 -28.34
C ILE A 367 0.57 -3.07 -29.41
N SER A 368 0.93 -1.86 -29.84
CA SER A 368 1.96 -1.69 -30.88
C SER A 368 2.99 -0.63 -30.51
N ILE A 369 4.18 -0.72 -31.08
CA ILE A 369 5.12 0.41 -31.12
C ILE A 369 5.46 0.73 -32.57
N GLY A 370 5.76 2.00 -32.85
CA GLY A 370 6.05 2.47 -34.21
C GLY A 370 6.94 3.71 -34.23
N HIS A 371 7.56 3.93 -35.38
CA HIS A 371 8.38 5.12 -35.63
C HIS A 371 7.55 6.40 -35.45
N LEU A 372 8.20 7.44 -34.92
CA LEU A 372 7.71 8.82 -35.00
C LEU A 372 8.35 9.49 -36.23
N ASP A 373 9.69 9.43 -36.27
CA ASP A 373 10.57 9.90 -37.34
C ASP A 373 11.52 8.76 -37.75
N ASP A 374 12.16 8.85 -38.92
CA ASP A 374 13.12 7.83 -39.44
C ASP A 374 14.37 7.60 -38.56
N SER A 375 14.58 8.42 -37.53
CA SER A 375 15.68 8.30 -36.55
C SER A 375 15.26 7.76 -35.18
N ALA A 376 13.96 7.48 -35.00
CA ALA A 376 13.46 6.77 -33.83
C ALA A 376 13.86 5.30 -33.91
N LEU A 377 14.15 4.67 -32.77
CA LEU A 377 14.29 3.21 -32.67
C LEU A 377 13.26 2.70 -31.66
N PRO A 378 12.03 2.36 -32.08
CA PRO A 378 10.99 1.89 -31.18
C PRO A 378 11.38 0.54 -30.58
N PHE A 379 11.34 0.41 -29.26
CA PHE A 379 11.68 -0.82 -28.54
C PHE A 379 10.71 -1.14 -27.40
N LEU A 380 10.62 -2.41 -27.02
CA LEU A 380 9.84 -2.90 -25.87
C LEU A 380 10.58 -4.05 -25.19
N ASN A 381 10.56 -4.09 -23.85
CA ASN A 381 11.27 -5.09 -23.04
C ASN A 381 10.32 -6.10 -22.37
N GLY A 382 9.10 -5.70 -22.00
CA GLY A 382 8.14 -6.60 -21.37
C GLY A 382 6.72 -6.05 -21.28
N LEU A 383 5.76 -6.93 -21.05
CA LEU A 383 4.34 -6.59 -20.84
C LEU A 383 3.76 -7.43 -19.67
N GLU A 384 2.97 -6.81 -18.80
CA GLU A 384 2.03 -7.53 -17.93
C GLU A 384 0.61 -7.08 -18.27
N ILE A 385 -0.34 -8.03 -18.30
CA ILE A 385 -1.77 -7.76 -18.51
C ILE A 385 -2.54 -8.46 -17.39
N MET A 386 -3.19 -7.67 -16.54
CA MET A 386 -4.01 -8.13 -15.42
C MET A 386 -5.48 -7.73 -15.64
N LYS A 387 -6.40 -8.69 -15.63
CA LYS A 387 -7.84 -8.41 -15.63
C LYS A 387 -8.27 -7.84 -14.28
N ILE A 388 -9.04 -6.76 -14.29
CA ILE A 388 -9.67 -6.17 -13.11
C ILE A 388 -10.94 -6.97 -12.81
N LEU A 389 -11.01 -7.65 -11.66
CA LEU A 389 -12.21 -8.39 -11.25
C LEU A 389 -13.22 -7.45 -10.57
N GLY A 390 -14.50 -7.65 -10.90
CA GLY A 390 -15.61 -6.93 -10.28
C GLY A 390 -15.87 -7.39 -8.84
N ASN A 391 -16.34 -6.46 -8.01
CA ASN A 391 -16.72 -6.75 -6.62
C ASN A 391 -18.04 -7.54 -6.55
N SER A 392 -17.94 -8.86 -6.58
CA SER A 392 -19.05 -9.79 -6.33
C SER A 392 -19.02 -10.24 -4.86
N GLY A 393 -20.02 -9.86 -4.07
CA GLY A 393 -20.19 -10.34 -2.70
C GLY A 393 -20.52 -11.84 -2.66
N LEU A 394 -20.02 -12.54 -1.63
CA LEU A 394 -20.25 -13.98 -1.43
C LEU A 394 -21.75 -14.31 -1.36
N PRO A 395 -22.23 -15.37 -2.05
CA PRO A 395 -23.63 -15.80 -2.01
C PRO A 395 -24.00 -16.62 -0.76
N LEU A 396 -23.12 -16.71 0.25
CA LEU A 396 -23.39 -17.44 1.49
C LEU A 396 -24.22 -16.58 2.46
N SER A 397 -25.53 -16.86 2.52
CA SER A 397 -26.37 -16.41 3.62
C SER A 397 -26.04 -17.19 4.90
N GLU A 398 -25.15 -16.63 5.74
CA GLU A 398 -24.97 -17.14 7.10
C GLU A 398 -26.21 -16.84 7.95
N HIS A 399 -27.05 -17.86 8.17
CA HIS A 399 -28.05 -17.83 9.23
C HIS A 399 -27.38 -17.87 10.62
N LYS A 400 -26.89 -16.71 11.08
CA LYS A 400 -26.50 -16.51 12.48
C LYS A 400 -27.71 -16.69 13.40
N LYS A 401 -27.90 -17.90 13.92
CA LYS A 401 -28.67 -18.13 15.14
C LYS A 401 -27.83 -17.68 16.33
N GLU A 402 -27.98 -16.41 16.70
CA GLU A 402 -27.30 -15.85 17.86
C GLU A 402 -27.76 -16.53 19.16
N HIS A 403 -26.86 -17.27 19.79
CA HIS A 403 -27.06 -17.85 21.14
C HIS A 403 -26.85 -16.80 22.26
N VAL A 404 -27.46 -15.62 22.10
CA VAL A 404 -27.36 -14.48 23.04
C VAL A 404 -27.97 -14.79 24.42
N PHE A 405 -28.81 -15.82 24.53
CA PHE A 405 -29.58 -16.11 25.75
C PHE A 405 -28.78 -16.66 26.95
N LEU A 406 -27.47 -16.92 26.83
CA LEU A 406 -26.67 -17.51 27.93
C LEU A 406 -25.76 -16.54 28.70
N MET A 407 -25.60 -15.28 28.25
CA MET A 407 -24.74 -14.29 28.95
C MET A 407 -25.50 -13.35 29.89
N VAL A 408 -26.81 -13.18 29.71
CA VAL A 408 -27.63 -12.23 30.50
C VAL A 408 -27.87 -12.71 31.93
N GLY A 409 -27.92 -14.04 32.17
CA GLY A 409 -28.22 -14.62 33.48
C GLY A 409 -27.18 -14.32 34.57
N SER A 410 -25.88 -14.40 34.24
CA SER A 410 -24.80 -14.24 35.22
C SER A 410 -24.70 -12.82 35.80
N ILE A 411 -24.99 -11.80 35.00
CA ILE A 411 -24.90 -10.38 35.41
C ILE A 411 -25.93 -10.07 36.49
N ILE A 412 -27.16 -10.58 36.34
CA ILE A 412 -28.25 -10.40 37.30
C ILE A 412 -27.96 -11.18 38.62
N GLY A 413 -27.35 -12.37 38.52
CA GLY A 413 -26.91 -13.14 39.69
C GLY A 413 -25.81 -12.45 40.49
N GLY A 414 -24.77 -11.92 39.82
CA GLY A 414 -23.65 -11.23 40.48
C GLY A 414 -24.09 -9.98 41.27
N LEU A 415 -24.98 -9.16 40.71
CA LEU A 415 -25.52 -7.98 41.38
C LEU A 415 -26.29 -8.32 42.68
N ARG A 416 -26.99 -9.45 42.72
CA ARG A 416 -27.68 -9.91 43.94
C ARG A 416 -26.70 -10.30 45.05
N LEU A 417 -25.60 -10.98 44.73
CA LEU A 417 -24.57 -11.35 45.70
C LEU A 417 -23.84 -10.12 46.27
N ILE A 418 -23.47 -9.16 45.41
CA ILE A 418 -22.83 -7.91 45.84
C ILE A 418 -23.75 -7.12 46.80
N GLY A 419 -25.05 -7.03 46.49
CA GLY A 419 -26.03 -6.39 47.38
C GLY A 419 -26.11 -7.02 48.77
N ILE A 420 -26.06 -8.36 48.85
CA ILE A 420 -26.06 -9.09 50.15
C ILE A 420 -24.81 -8.75 50.97
N PHE A 421 -23.62 -8.73 50.35
CA PHE A 421 -22.38 -8.37 51.04
C PHE A 421 -22.39 -6.93 51.58
N VAL A 422 -22.95 -5.97 50.84
CA VAL A 422 -23.08 -4.57 51.30
C VAL A 422 -24.01 -4.47 52.51
N VAL A 423 -25.15 -5.17 52.51
CA VAL A 423 -26.07 -5.20 53.67
C VAL A 423 -25.40 -5.83 54.90
N LEU A 424 -24.66 -6.93 54.72
CA LEU A 424 -23.92 -7.60 55.78
C LEU A 424 -22.82 -6.68 56.39
N PHE A 425 -22.10 -5.95 55.54
CA PHE A 425 -21.11 -4.96 55.97
C PHE A 425 -21.74 -3.83 56.80
N PHE A 426 -22.88 -3.28 56.38
CA PHE A 426 -23.62 -2.26 57.13
C PHE A 426 -24.16 -2.78 58.47
N LEU A 427 -24.61 -4.04 58.54
CA LEU A 427 -25.04 -4.67 59.80
C LEU A 427 -23.86 -4.82 60.79
N VAL A 428 -22.71 -5.31 60.33
CA VAL A 428 -21.49 -5.42 61.18
C VAL A 428 -21.04 -4.05 61.71
N PHE A 429 -21.12 -2.99 60.91
CA PHE A 429 -20.83 -1.63 61.37
C PHE A 429 -21.88 -1.07 62.34
N ARG A 430 -23.15 -1.48 62.24
CA ARG A 430 -24.20 -1.11 63.20
C ARG A 430 -24.04 -1.80 64.56
N CYS A 431 -23.41 -2.97 64.60
CA CYS A 431 -23.11 -3.70 65.85
C CYS A 431 -21.90 -3.16 66.65
N LYS A 432 -21.19 -2.11 66.18
CA LYS A 432 -19.99 -1.55 66.85
C LYS A 432 -20.22 -0.17 67.49
N LYS A 433 -21.26 -0.01 68.32
CA LYS A 433 -21.42 1.15 69.23
C LYS A 433 -21.98 0.77 70.60
N LEU A 434 -21.66 1.61 71.61
CA LEU A 434 -21.81 1.40 73.07
C LEU A 434 -20.80 0.35 73.62
N LYS A 435 -20.02 0.57 74.69
CA LYS A 435 -19.89 1.60 75.77
C LYS A 435 -18.42 1.54 76.32
N PRO A 436 -17.95 2.39 77.27
CA PRO A 436 -18.25 3.79 77.59
C PRO A 436 -16.94 4.66 77.62
N ILE A 437 -16.84 5.68 78.49
CA ILE A 437 -15.82 6.78 78.53
C ILE A 437 -14.98 6.75 79.81
N GLU A 438 -13.72 7.23 79.75
CA GLU A 438 -13.04 7.94 80.87
C GLU A 438 -12.16 9.11 80.33
N THR A 439 -11.51 9.92 81.18
CA THR A 439 -11.00 11.31 80.92
C THR A 439 -9.61 11.38 80.22
N SER A 440 -9.04 12.51 79.73
CA SER A 440 -9.14 14.00 79.92
C SER A 440 -8.55 14.78 78.67
N GLU A 441 -8.51 16.13 78.45
CA GLU A 441 -9.31 17.30 78.88
C GLU A 441 -9.09 18.62 78.04
N TRP A 442 -7.98 19.38 78.17
CA TRP A 442 -7.72 20.75 77.61
C TRP A 442 -6.38 20.85 76.82
N SER A 443 -6.00 21.87 76.01
CA SER A 443 -6.65 22.96 75.19
C SER A 443 -5.54 23.58 74.26
N PRO A 444 -5.60 24.81 73.67
CA PRO A 444 -6.03 25.01 72.28
C PRO A 444 -5.02 25.68 71.30
N LEU A 445 -5.49 25.85 70.05
CA LEU A 445 -5.08 26.72 68.90
C LEU A 445 -4.38 28.08 69.25
N PRO A 446 -3.63 28.75 68.31
CA PRO A 446 -3.98 28.90 66.88
C PRO A 446 -2.89 29.14 65.78
N GLY A 447 -3.27 28.82 64.53
CA GLY A 447 -3.12 29.69 63.33
C GLY A 447 -1.74 29.90 62.65
N GLY A 448 -1.72 30.31 61.36
CA GLY A 448 -0.50 30.90 60.76
C GLY A 448 -0.17 30.73 59.26
N ARG A 449 -1.05 31.18 58.34
CA ARG A 449 -0.72 32.05 57.17
C ARG A 449 0.60 31.88 56.34
N SER A 450 0.40 31.77 55.02
CA SER A 450 1.23 32.27 53.90
C SER A 450 2.46 31.50 53.39
N SER A 451 2.37 31.20 52.09
CA SER A 451 3.39 31.18 51.04
C SER A 451 4.66 32.00 51.27
N GLN A 452 5.79 31.47 50.78
CA GLN A 452 6.73 32.27 49.97
C GLN A 452 7.54 31.41 48.97
N SER A 453 7.88 32.01 47.84
CA SER A 453 8.69 31.45 46.74
C SER A 453 10.19 31.62 46.96
N ARG A 454 11.01 30.75 46.37
CA ARG A 454 12.40 31.07 45.97
C ARG A 454 12.80 30.32 44.69
N MET A 455 13.31 31.06 43.72
CA MET A 455 14.12 30.52 42.62
C MET A 455 15.60 30.52 43.04
N THR A 456 16.37 29.56 42.53
CA THR A 456 17.82 29.67 42.30
C THR A 456 18.20 28.76 41.13
N GLU A 457 18.07 29.31 39.92
CA GLU A 457 19.16 29.45 38.94
C GLU A 457 20.37 28.49 39.07
N GLY A 458 20.71 27.79 37.98
CA GLY A 458 21.91 26.93 37.94
C GLY A 458 22.11 26.09 36.67
N THR A 459 22.88 26.62 35.71
CA THR A 459 23.62 25.91 34.65
C THR A 459 22.83 25.19 33.54
N ILE A 460 22.92 25.76 32.32
CA ILE A 460 22.59 25.08 31.05
C ILE A 460 23.82 24.31 30.53
N PRO A 461 23.70 23.03 30.15
CA PRO A 461 24.63 22.37 29.24
C PRO A 461 24.23 22.62 27.78
N ASP A 462 25.20 22.92 26.91
CA ASP A 462 25.03 23.02 25.47
C ASP A 462 24.36 21.76 24.88
N MET A 463 23.32 21.95 24.06
CA MET A 463 22.61 20.88 23.36
C MET A 463 22.63 21.12 21.86
N ASN A 464 23.52 20.40 21.18
CA ASN A 464 23.60 20.32 19.72
C ASN A 464 22.32 19.69 19.13
N LEU A 465 21.33 20.53 18.83
CA LEU A 465 19.99 20.15 18.35
C LEU A 465 20.00 19.63 16.89
N ARG A 466 20.52 18.41 16.71
CA ARG A 466 20.34 17.62 15.47
C ARG A 466 19.30 16.51 15.65
N LEU A 467 18.17 16.85 16.28
CA LEU A 467 17.07 15.93 16.55
C LEU A 467 16.40 15.45 15.26
N LYS A 468 16.77 14.25 14.80
CA LYS A 468 15.94 13.43 13.91
C LYS A 468 14.92 12.65 14.74
N ILE A 469 13.87 13.33 15.21
CA ILE A 469 12.76 12.69 15.92
C ILE A 469 12.09 11.70 14.94
N GLN A 470 11.97 10.44 15.32
CA GLN A 470 11.27 9.46 14.50
C GLN A 470 9.76 9.62 14.63
N PHE A 471 9.00 9.34 13.57
CA PHE A 471 7.53 9.39 13.63
C PHE A 471 6.96 8.46 14.71
N ALA A 472 7.64 7.35 15.00
CA ALA A 472 7.30 6.46 16.11
C ALA A 472 7.46 7.12 17.51
N GLU A 473 8.44 8.01 17.70
CA GLU A 473 8.58 8.79 18.93
C GLU A 473 7.47 9.85 19.05
N ILE A 474 7.08 10.48 17.93
CA ILE A 474 5.94 11.41 17.88
C ILE A 474 4.63 10.67 18.20
N GLN A 475 4.40 9.49 17.61
CA GLN A 475 3.25 8.63 17.90
C GLN A 475 3.25 8.16 19.37
N PHE A 476 4.42 7.82 19.93
CA PHE A 476 4.53 7.43 21.33
C PHE A 476 4.23 8.60 22.29
N ALA A 477 4.81 9.78 22.04
CA ALA A 477 4.61 10.98 22.85
C ALA A 477 3.17 11.50 22.78
N THR A 478 2.55 11.48 21.60
CA THR A 478 1.14 11.90 21.38
C THR A 478 0.11 10.80 21.64
N LYS A 479 0.55 9.58 21.98
CA LYS A 479 -0.28 8.36 22.09
C LYS A 479 -1.20 8.18 20.89
N ASN A 480 -0.61 8.03 19.71
CA ASN A 480 -1.30 7.90 18.42
C ASN A 480 -2.29 9.06 18.15
N PHE A 481 -1.93 10.28 18.56
CA PHE A 481 -2.75 11.48 18.41
C PHE A 481 -4.14 11.36 19.06
N GLU A 482 -4.22 10.78 20.26
CA GLU A 482 -5.47 10.74 21.05
C GLU A 482 -6.03 12.16 21.21
N THR A 483 -7.21 12.44 20.61
CA THR A 483 -7.85 13.77 20.62
C THR A 483 -8.18 14.31 22.00
N LYS A 484 -8.17 13.45 23.03
CA LYS A 484 -8.33 13.80 24.44
C LYS A 484 -7.04 14.31 25.10
N LEU A 485 -5.88 14.08 24.49
CA LEU A 485 -4.56 14.52 24.96
C LEU A 485 -4.00 15.71 24.17
N LEU A 486 -4.58 16.02 23.00
CA LEU A 486 -4.35 17.27 22.26
C LEU A 486 -5.02 18.50 22.93
N ILE A 487 -5.60 18.33 24.12
CA ILE A 487 -6.23 19.39 24.92
C ILE A 487 -5.44 19.52 26.22
N GLU A 488 -4.54 20.51 26.29
CA GLU A 488 -3.70 20.72 27.47
C GLU A 488 -4.48 21.41 28.60
N SER A 489 -5.09 20.61 29.47
CA SER A 489 -6.08 21.05 30.47
C SER A 489 -5.52 21.87 31.66
N MET A 490 -4.37 22.52 31.48
CA MET A 490 -3.73 23.41 32.47
C MET A 490 -3.64 24.86 31.99
N LEU A 491 -3.90 25.16 30.71
CA LEU A 491 -3.82 26.50 30.16
C LEU A 491 -5.14 27.30 30.31
N PRO A 492 -5.09 28.64 30.25
CA PRO A 492 -6.27 29.51 30.21
C PRO A 492 -7.28 29.13 29.13
N ARG A 493 -8.54 29.54 29.34
CA ARG A 493 -9.72 29.10 28.55
C ARG A 493 -9.70 29.52 27.06
N GLU A 494 -8.70 30.29 26.64
CA GLU A 494 -8.47 30.81 25.28
C GLU A 494 -7.34 30.04 24.54
N GLN A 495 -6.69 29.08 25.20
CA GLN A 495 -5.61 28.23 24.64
C GLN A 495 -6.02 26.74 24.53
N VAL A 496 -7.28 26.42 24.82
CA VAL A 496 -7.79 25.03 24.93
C VAL A 496 -7.90 24.33 23.57
N ASN A 497 -8.01 25.10 22.48
CA ASN A 497 -7.89 24.61 21.10
C ASN A 497 -6.69 25.30 20.43
N LEU A 498 -5.63 24.52 20.15
CA LEU A 498 -4.40 25.00 19.51
C LEU A 498 -4.65 25.65 18.14
N ALA A 499 -5.67 25.20 17.39
CA ALA A 499 -6.03 25.76 16.09
C ALA A 499 -6.64 27.17 16.21
N GLU A 500 -7.63 27.34 17.10
CA GLU A 500 -8.23 28.64 17.41
C GLU A 500 -7.19 29.62 17.96
N TRP A 501 -6.30 29.15 18.84
CA TRP A 501 -5.25 29.96 19.43
C TRP A 501 -4.21 30.41 18.39
N ALA A 502 -3.75 29.53 17.50
CA ALA A 502 -2.83 29.89 16.42
C ALA A 502 -3.45 30.94 15.48
N MET A 503 -4.72 30.79 15.10
CA MET A 503 -5.42 31.76 14.26
C MET A 503 -5.67 33.10 14.98
N LEU A 504 -5.95 33.07 16.28
CA LEU A 504 -6.10 34.27 17.11
C LEU A 504 -4.76 35.03 17.25
N CYS A 505 -3.65 34.32 17.45
CA CYS A 505 -2.32 34.92 17.51
C CYS A 505 -1.88 35.46 16.14
N LYS A 506 -2.19 34.76 15.04
CA LYS A 506 -2.02 35.26 13.65
C LYS A 506 -2.77 36.58 13.43
N ASN A 507 -4.05 36.64 13.80
CA ASN A 507 -4.87 37.84 13.66
C ASN A 507 -4.44 39.01 14.57
N LYS A 508 -3.70 38.74 15.65
CA LYS A 508 -3.08 39.77 16.52
C LYS A 508 -1.63 40.13 16.14
N GLY A 509 -1.02 39.44 15.17
CA GLY A 509 0.40 39.60 14.82
C GLY A 509 1.39 39.00 15.83
N LEU A 510 0.91 38.19 16.78
CA LEU A 510 1.68 37.65 17.91
C LEU A 510 2.20 36.23 17.60
N LEU A 511 2.86 36.04 16.45
CA LEU A 511 3.33 34.71 16.03
C LEU A 511 4.39 34.14 16.98
N GLU A 512 5.28 34.99 17.50
CA GLU A 512 6.32 34.62 18.47
C GLU A 512 5.75 34.09 19.80
N ASP A 513 4.47 34.33 20.11
CA ASP A 513 3.81 33.82 21.31
C ASP A 513 3.18 32.43 21.12
N ILE A 514 3.11 31.94 19.87
CA ILE A 514 2.74 30.55 19.54
C ILE A 514 3.95 29.61 19.71
N VAL A 515 5.17 30.13 19.53
CA VAL A 515 6.42 29.38 19.60
C VAL A 515 6.67 28.89 21.03
N ASP A 516 7.02 27.60 21.17
CA ASP A 516 7.36 27.00 22.46
C ASP A 516 8.46 27.82 23.19
N PRO A 517 8.35 28.04 24.52
CA PRO A 517 9.32 28.85 25.27
C PRO A 517 10.78 28.41 25.15
N SER A 518 11.06 27.14 24.82
CA SER A 518 12.42 26.63 24.57
C SER A 518 12.94 26.92 23.15
N LEU A 519 12.07 27.24 22.20
CA LEU A 519 12.39 27.55 20.80
C LEU A 519 12.27 29.04 20.45
N LYS A 520 11.66 29.84 21.34
CA LYS A 520 11.45 31.28 21.15
C LYS A 520 12.77 32.03 20.91
N GLY A 521 12.85 32.75 19.79
CA GLY A 521 14.08 33.43 19.35
C GLY A 521 15.11 32.54 18.64
N GLN A 522 14.87 31.23 18.48
CA GLN A 522 15.71 30.32 17.68
C GLN A 522 15.10 29.98 16.31
N ILE A 523 13.79 30.19 16.13
CA ILE A 523 13.09 30.00 14.85
C ILE A 523 13.31 31.21 13.93
N ASN A 524 13.52 30.96 12.64
CA ASN A 524 13.56 32.01 11.61
C ASN A 524 12.13 32.58 11.41
N PRO A 525 11.90 33.90 11.51
CA PRO A 525 10.59 34.53 11.26
C PRO A 525 9.95 34.17 9.91
N ASP A 526 10.73 33.92 8.85
CA ASP A 526 10.19 33.48 7.55
C ASP A 526 9.76 32.00 7.56
N SER A 527 10.48 31.15 8.29
CA SER A 527 10.08 29.77 8.56
C SER A 527 8.78 29.74 9.37
N LEU A 528 8.73 30.48 10.49
CA LEU A 528 7.55 30.61 11.34
C LEU A 528 6.33 31.12 10.55
N ARG A 529 6.50 32.15 9.71
CA ARG A 529 5.44 32.63 8.82
C ARG A 529 4.92 31.52 7.91
N LYS A 530 5.81 30.73 7.30
CA LYS A 530 5.44 29.62 6.42
C LYS A 530 4.67 28.50 7.16
N PHE A 531 5.10 28.13 8.37
CA PHE A 531 4.35 27.19 9.22
C PHE A 531 2.92 27.69 9.49
N ILE A 532 2.75 28.99 9.78
CA ILE A 532 1.45 29.59 10.08
C ILE A 532 0.56 29.75 8.84
N GLU A 533 1.12 30.07 7.67
CA GLU A 533 0.40 30.03 6.38
C GLU A 533 -0.13 28.63 6.08
N THR A 534 0.70 27.60 6.27
CA THR A 534 0.32 26.20 6.05
C THR A 534 -0.79 25.79 7.03
N THR A 535 -0.66 26.20 8.29
CA THR A 535 -1.66 25.94 9.34
C THR A 535 -3.01 26.60 9.02
N GLU A 536 -3.02 27.85 8.54
CA GLU A 536 -4.24 28.54 8.12
C GLU A 536 -4.95 27.78 6.98
N LYS A 537 -4.22 27.35 5.94
CA LYS A 537 -4.80 26.55 4.85
C LYS A 537 -5.42 25.25 5.35
N CYS A 538 -4.76 24.57 6.29
CA CYS A 538 -5.26 23.32 6.91
C CYS A 538 -6.50 23.50 7.82
N LEU A 539 -6.85 24.74 8.17
CA LEU A 539 -7.96 25.08 9.07
C LEU A 539 -9.14 25.77 8.35
N GLN A 540 -9.17 25.72 7.02
CA GLN A 540 -10.28 26.29 6.24
C GLN A 540 -11.55 25.45 6.41
N GLU A 541 -12.72 26.11 6.50
CA GLU A 541 -14.01 25.45 6.72
C GLU A 541 -14.46 24.59 5.53
N CYS A 542 -13.94 24.84 4.34
CA CYS A 542 -14.29 24.12 3.12
C CYS A 542 -13.23 23.06 2.76
N SER A 543 -13.64 21.80 2.70
CA SER A 543 -12.75 20.66 2.45
C SER A 543 -12.17 20.57 1.03
N THR A 544 -12.59 21.45 0.11
CA THR A 544 -11.98 21.60 -1.23
C THR A 544 -10.75 22.50 -1.23
N ASP A 545 -10.64 23.37 -0.23
CA ASP A 545 -9.68 24.48 -0.22
C ASP A 545 -8.50 24.16 0.73
N CYS A 546 -8.73 23.23 1.67
CA CYS A 546 -7.69 22.57 2.44
C CYS A 546 -6.64 21.89 1.53
N PRO A 547 -5.34 22.03 1.83
CA PRO A 547 -4.24 21.47 1.04
C PRO A 547 -4.17 19.95 1.19
N THR A 548 -3.66 19.24 0.18
CA THR A 548 -3.43 17.80 0.32
C THR A 548 -2.23 17.54 1.24
N MET A 549 -2.14 16.33 1.82
CA MET A 549 -0.97 15.94 2.61
C MET A 549 0.37 16.03 1.84
N GLY A 550 0.33 15.98 0.49
CA GLY A 550 1.51 16.23 -0.34
C GLY A 550 1.90 17.72 -0.36
N ASP A 551 0.92 18.61 -0.51
CA ASP A 551 1.16 20.07 -0.48
C ASP A 551 1.64 20.52 0.91
N VAL A 552 1.06 19.96 1.98
CA VAL A 552 1.50 20.18 3.36
C VAL A 552 2.94 19.69 3.55
N PHE A 553 3.31 18.53 3.02
CA PHE A 553 4.69 18.04 3.07
C PHE A 553 5.67 18.99 2.37
N TRP A 554 5.35 19.46 1.17
CA TRP A 554 6.18 20.44 0.44
C TRP A 554 6.28 21.79 1.15
N ASP A 555 5.17 22.32 1.67
CA ASP A 555 5.15 23.58 2.42
C ASP A 555 5.99 23.50 3.72
N LEU A 556 6.02 22.32 4.38
CA LEU A 556 6.86 22.03 5.54
C LEU A 556 8.35 21.83 5.18
N GLU A 557 8.67 21.16 4.07
CA GLU A 557 10.05 21.03 3.59
C GLU A 557 10.63 22.40 3.19
N TYR A 558 9.81 23.27 2.60
CA TYR A 558 10.20 24.65 2.32
C TYR A 558 10.41 25.49 3.60
N ALA A 559 9.55 25.35 4.62
CA ALA A 559 9.77 25.99 5.92
C ALA A 559 11.09 25.53 6.59
N LEU A 560 11.40 24.23 6.48
CA LEU A 560 12.67 23.66 6.96
C LEU A 560 13.88 24.22 6.21
N GLN A 561 13.78 24.46 4.90
CA GLN A 561 14.85 25.12 4.13
C GLN A 561 15.07 26.57 4.61
N LEU A 562 13.99 27.35 4.83
CA LEU A 562 14.06 28.71 5.37
C LEU A 562 14.76 28.73 6.74
N GLN A 563 14.45 27.77 7.62
CA GLN A 563 15.12 27.63 8.92
C GLN A 563 16.64 27.39 8.77
N GLN A 564 17.06 26.58 7.80
CA GLN A 564 18.47 26.23 7.60
C GLN A 564 19.28 27.36 6.94
N THR A 565 18.67 28.21 6.12
CA THR A 565 19.37 29.32 5.44
C THR A 565 19.81 30.47 6.35
N ALA A 566 19.40 30.49 7.64
CA ALA A 566 19.54 31.64 8.53
C ALA A 566 20.68 31.54 9.58
N MET A 567 21.59 30.55 9.50
CA MET A 567 22.76 30.53 10.38
C MET A 567 23.79 31.61 10.00
N PRO A 568 24.23 32.48 10.94
CA PRO A 568 25.34 33.40 10.70
C PRO A 568 26.63 32.63 10.40
N ARG A 569 27.43 33.15 9.45
CA ARG A 569 28.84 32.73 9.32
C ARG A 569 29.65 33.34 10.47
N GLU A 570 30.56 32.57 11.04
CA GLU A 570 31.53 33.12 12.00
C GLU A 570 32.42 34.19 11.34
N PRO A 571 32.84 35.23 12.09
CA PRO A 571 33.64 36.32 11.55
C PRO A 571 35.10 35.90 11.35
N HIS A 572 35.62 36.10 10.14
CA HIS A 572 37.07 36.04 9.87
C HIS A 572 37.50 37.34 9.16
N GLU A 573 38.08 38.24 9.94
CA GLU A 573 38.89 39.39 9.48
C GLU A 573 40.22 38.82 8.89
N ASP A 574 40.88 39.31 7.84
CA ASP A 574 40.67 40.36 6.82
C ASP A 574 41.44 39.88 5.54
N SER A 575 41.51 40.47 4.33
CA SER A 575 41.33 41.86 3.88
C SER A 575 40.80 42.02 2.45
N THR A 576 40.10 43.14 2.28
CA THR A 576 39.95 44.01 1.08
C THR A 576 40.61 43.57 -0.25
N ILE A 577 39.82 43.37 -1.31
CA ILE A 577 39.72 44.24 -2.52
C ILE A 577 38.78 43.62 -3.57
N GLY A 578 37.77 44.42 -4.00
CA GLY A 578 37.34 44.55 -5.40
C GLY A 578 36.43 43.49 -6.06
N GLY A 579 35.31 43.95 -6.62
CA GLY A 579 34.73 43.38 -7.85
C GLY A 579 33.35 42.74 -7.73
N SER A 580 32.36 43.34 -8.40
CA SER A 580 30.97 42.88 -8.49
C SER A 580 30.81 41.46 -9.06
N ALA A 581 29.93 40.66 -8.43
CA ALA A 581 29.30 39.49 -9.05
C ALA A 581 27.80 39.47 -8.73
N ALA A 582 26.98 40.02 -9.63
CA ALA A 582 25.53 39.89 -9.54
C ALA A 582 25.12 38.52 -10.09
N LEU A 583 24.65 37.61 -9.22
CA LEU A 583 24.06 36.35 -9.64
C LEU A 583 22.58 36.57 -9.95
N ALA A 584 22.19 36.35 -11.21
CA ALA A 584 20.82 36.46 -11.67
C ALA A 584 19.95 35.32 -11.14
N MET A 585 18.69 35.63 -10.82
CA MET A 585 17.66 34.63 -10.53
C MET A 585 17.36 33.80 -11.79
N PRO A 586 17.30 32.46 -11.71
CA PRO A 586 16.62 31.65 -12.71
C PRO A 586 15.11 31.92 -12.65
N ASN A 587 14.48 32.16 -13.80
CA ASN A 587 13.04 32.44 -13.85
C ASN A 587 12.21 31.22 -13.40
N VAL A 588 11.38 31.40 -12.37
CA VAL A 588 10.30 30.46 -12.04
C VAL A 588 9.13 30.71 -12.99
N TRP A 589 8.65 29.65 -13.65
CA TRP A 589 7.46 29.73 -14.49
C TRP A 589 6.20 29.85 -13.62
N GLN A 590 5.62 31.05 -13.59
CA GLN A 590 4.24 31.22 -13.17
C GLN A 590 3.31 30.53 -14.18
N PHE A 591 2.39 29.70 -13.69
CA PHE A 591 1.23 29.23 -14.45
C PHE A 591 -0.05 29.78 -13.80
N PRO A 592 -1.12 30.04 -14.59
CA PRO A 592 -2.14 31.01 -14.21
C PRO A 592 -3.14 30.49 -13.18
N SER A 593 -3.52 31.36 -12.24
CA SER A 593 -4.68 31.18 -11.38
C SER A 593 -5.98 31.40 -12.17
N MET A 594 -6.88 30.42 -12.16
CA MET A 594 -8.26 30.60 -12.65
C MET A 594 -9.11 31.32 -11.60
N ASN A 595 -9.01 32.64 -11.53
CA ASN A 595 -10.00 33.47 -10.85
C ASN A 595 -11.26 33.59 -11.72
N LEU A 596 -12.32 32.85 -11.37
CA LEU A 596 -13.63 32.98 -12.02
C LEU A 596 -14.43 34.13 -11.39
N SER A 597 -14.04 35.37 -11.69
CA SER A 597 -14.79 36.57 -11.29
C SER A 597 -16.08 36.69 -12.10
N ILE A 598 -17.22 36.38 -11.48
CA ILE A 598 -18.54 36.64 -12.06
C ILE A 598 -18.87 38.13 -11.89
N GLU A 599 -18.91 38.86 -12.99
CA GLU A 599 -19.60 40.14 -13.10
C GLU A 599 -20.60 40.07 -14.27
N ARG A 600 -21.60 40.95 -14.28
CA ARG A 600 -22.88 40.72 -14.99
C ARG A 600 -23.28 41.94 -15.82
N ASP A 601 -24.15 41.69 -16.80
CA ASP A 601 -24.78 42.66 -17.71
C ASP A 601 -23.76 43.21 -18.76
N ASP A 602 -24.11 43.53 -20.01
CA ASP A 602 -25.41 43.78 -20.64
C ASP A 602 -25.79 42.82 -21.78
N LEU A 603 -27.08 42.83 -22.14
CA LEU A 603 -27.70 42.16 -23.30
C LEU A 603 -27.86 43.13 -24.49
N PRO A 604 -27.90 42.61 -25.73
CA PRO A 604 -29.16 42.81 -26.49
C PRO A 604 -29.68 41.53 -27.16
N ALA A 605 -30.96 41.57 -27.54
CA ALA A 605 -31.74 40.40 -27.93
C ALA A 605 -31.52 39.90 -29.36
N ILE A 606 -31.83 38.61 -29.56
CA ILE A 606 -32.13 38.00 -30.87
C ILE A 606 -33.60 37.56 -30.85
N ILE A 607 -34.31 37.80 -31.95
CA ILE A 607 -35.72 37.40 -32.16
C ILE A 607 -35.77 36.07 -32.93
N ASN A 608 -36.81 35.27 -32.68
CA ASN A 608 -37.18 34.03 -33.40
C ASN A 608 -37.15 34.22 -34.95
N ASP A 609 -36.93 33.20 -35.78
CA ASP A 609 -37.88 32.09 -36.00
C ASP A 609 -37.28 30.89 -36.75
N GLY A 610 -38.02 29.76 -36.73
CA GLY A 610 -37.83 28.62 -37.65
C GLY A 610 -38.68 28.77 -38.94
N PRO A 611 -39.18 27.69 -39.59
CA PRO A 611 -39.06 26.27 -39.21
C PRO A 611 -38.84 25.23 -40.36
N TYR A 612 -38.32 24.05 -39.98
CA TYR A 612 -38.60 22.69 -40.53
C TYR A 612 -38.34 22.28 -42.02
N THR A 613 -38.12 20.96 -42.17
CA THR A 613 -38.12 20.09 -43.38
C THR A 613 -36.87 20.05 -44.29
N LYS A 614 -36.63 19.00 -45.11
CA LYS A 614 -36.71 17.51 -44.91
C LYS A 614 -36.11 16.80 -46.15
N GLY A 615 -35.15 15.89 -45.95
CA GLY A 615 -34.57 15.01 -46.99
C GLY A 615 -33.62 15.71 -47.98
N SER A 616 -32.96 15.03 -48.92
CA SER A 616 -32.51 13.63 -48.98
C SER A 616 -31.81 13.36 -50.33
N GLU A 617 -30.68 12.66 -50.30
CA GLU A 617 -30.18 11.79 -51.40
C GLU A 617 -29.52 12.39 -52.67
N VAL A 618 -28.75 11.52 -53.34
CA VAL A 618 -28.28 11.52 -54.75
C VAL A 618 -27.12 12.45 -55.19
N PHE A 619 -25.99 11.78 -55.49
CA PHE A 619 -24.97 12.03 -56.53
C PHE A 619 -24.80 13.47 -57.10
N SER A 620 -23.59 14.04 -56.96
CA SER A 620 -22.49 13.71 -57.88
C SER A 620 -21.11 14.06 -57.32
#